data_AF-A0A528AZM8-F1
#
_entry.id   AF-A0A528AZM8-F1
#
_cell.length_a   1.000
_cell.length_b   1.000
_cell.length_c   1.000
_cell.angle_alpha   90.00
_cell.angle_beta   90.00
_cell.angle_gamma   90.00
#
_symmetry.space_group_name_H-M   'P 1'
#
loop_
_entity.id
_entity.type
_entity.pdbx_description
1 polymer ?
#
loop_
_entity_poly.entity_id
_entity_poly.type
_entity_poly.pdbx_seq_one_letter_code
_entity_poly.pdbx_strand_id
1 'polypeptide(L)' 'RPRTLAALRELRMARANLAAAQQASPFDEAAVKDAMAAVRTATTNLQAKMQDYLLTALKNVKAKPAAGS' A
#
# COMPACT_ATOMS: atom_id res chain seq x y z
N ARG A 1 -9.39 0.99 -10.27
CA ARG A 1 -9.98 0.14 -9.19
C ARG A 1 -9.89 0.92 -7.87
N PRO A 2 -11.01 1.25 -7.22
CA PRO A 2 -11.04 2.14 -6.04
C PRO A 2 -10.23 1.60 -4.84
N ARG A 3 -10.16 0.28 -4.67
CA ARG A 3 -9.43 -0.36 -3.54
C ARG A 3 -7.91 -0.21 -3.59
N THR A 4 -7.29 -0.23 -4.77
CA THR A 4 -5.83 -0.03 -4.92
C THR A 4 -5.46 1.44 -4.75
N LEU A 5 -6.30 2.34 -5.25
CA LEU A 5 -6.14 3.79 -5.08
C LEU A 5 -6.26 4.21 -3.61
N ALA A 6 -7.16 3.58 -2.85
CA ALA A 6 -7.28 3.80 -1.41
C ALA A 6 -5.97 3.43 -0.67
N ALA A 7 -5.39 2.25 -0.93
CA ALA A 7 -4.14 1.85 -0.29
C ALA A 7 -2.94 2.73 -0.67
N LEU A 8 -2.89 3.21 -1.92
CA LEU A 8 -1.88 4.19 -2.35
C LEU A 8 -2.05 5.53 -1.61
N ARG A 9 -3.29 5.97 -1.40
CA ARG A 9 -3.59 7.18 -0.62
C ARG A 9 -3.18 7.01 0.84
N GLU A 10 -3.50 5.88 1.46
CA GLU A 10 -3.07 5.54 2.83
C GLU A 10 -1.55 5.58 2.98
N LEU A 11 -0.80 4.96 2.07
CA LEU A 11 0.66 5.00 2.08
C LEU A 11 1.19 6.43 1.92
N ARG A 12 0.55 7.25 1.07
CA ARG A 12 0.95 8.65 0.87
C ARG A 12 0.73 9.48 2.14
N MET A 13 -0.40 9.30 2.82
CA MET A 13 -0.68 9.97 4.09
C MET A 13 0.29 9.53 5.19
N ALA A 14 0.57 8.22 5.31
CA ALA A 14 1.51 7.71 6.30
C ALA A 14 2.92 8.31 6.10
N ARG A 15 3.38 8.45 4.85
CA ARG A 15 4.66 9.10 4.53
C ARG A 15 4.67 10.60 4.87
N ALA A 16 3.55 11.30 4.61
CA ALA A 16 3.42 12.71 4.98
C ALA A 16 3.47 12.90 6.51
N ASN A 17 2.79 12.03 7.27
CA ASN A 17 2.83 12.05 8.73
C ASN A 17 4.22 11.75 9.28
N LEU A 18 4.95 10.80 8.68
CA LEU A 18 6.34 10.54 9.05
C LEU A 18 7.23 11.76 8.79
N ALA A 19 7.10 12.42 7.65
CA ALA A 19 7.85 13.63 7.35
C ALA A 19 7.55 14.77 8.35
N ALA A 20 6.28 14.93 8.74
CA ALA A 20 5.88 15.90 9.76
C ALA A 20 6.47 15.57 11.14
N ALA A 21 6.42 14.30 11.55
CA ALA A 21 7.00 13.86 12.83
C ALA A 21 8.53 14.06 12.88
N GLN A 22 9.23 13.86 11.77
CA GLN A 22 10.68 14.09 11.67
C GLN A 22 11.07 15.57 11.80
N GLN A 23 10.16 16.49 11.43
CA GLN A 23 10.38 17.94 11.50
C GLN A 23 9.88 18.57 12.81
N ALA A 24 9.25 17.78 13.69
CA ALA A 24 8.73 18.27 14.94
C ALA A 24 9.85 18.81 15.84
N SER A 25 9.57 19.95 16.50
CA SER A 25 10.45 20.54 17.51
C SER A 25 9.63 20.84 18.76
N PRO A 26 9.95 20.23 19.93
CA PRO A 26 11.07 19.30 20.14
C PRO A 26 10.89 17.98 19.38
N PHE A 27 12.01 17.27 19.16
CA PHE A 27 11.99 15.97 18.50
C PHE A 27 11.21 14.95 19.34
N ASP A 28 10.23 14.31 18.71
CA ASP A 28 9.40 13.27 19.32
C ASP A 28 9.73 11.90 18.71
N GLU A 29 10.61 11.16 19.38
CA GLU A 29 11.05 9.84 18.93
C GLU A 29 9.90 8.83 18.88
N ALA A 30 8.94 8.93 19.81
CA ALA A 30 7.80 8.02 19.87
C ALA A 30 6.88 8.24 18.66
N ALA A 31 6.56 9.50 18.35
CA ALA A 31 5.76 9.84 17.18
C ALA A 31 6.44 9.39 15.87
N VAL A 32 7.76 9.51 15.76
CA VAL A 32 8.50 9.02 14.58
C VAL A 32 8.40 7.49 14.46
N LYS A 33 8.60 6.76 15.56
CA LYS A 33 8.48 5.28 15.57
C LYS A 33 7.07 4.82 15.17
N ASP A 34 6.04 5.49 15.68
CA ASP A 34 4.66 5.20 15.33
C ASP A 34 4.37 5.49 13.85
N ALA A 35 4.86 6.62 13.33
CA ALA A 35 4.73 6.95 11.92
C ALA A 35 5.48 5.96 11.01
N MET A 36 6.66 5.49 11.42
CA MET A 36 7.39 4.42 10.71
C MET A 36 6.60 3.11 10.70
N ALA A 37 5.98 2.73 11.82
CA ALA A 37 5.12 1.55 11.89
C ALA A 37 3.91 1.69 10.97
N ALA A 38 3.27 2.87 10.92
CA ALA A 38 2.16 3.15 10.01
C ALA A 38 2.57 3.02 8.54
N VAL A 39 3.74 3.53 8.15
CA VAL A 39 4.28 3.38 6.78
C VAL A 39 4.52 1.91 6.43
N ARG A 40 5.07 1.11 7.37
CA ARG A 40 5.27 -0.33 7.17
C ARG A 40 3.94 -1.04 6.94
N THR A 41 2.94 -0.80 7.80
CA THR A 41 1.60 -1.38 7.67
C THR A 41 0.93 -1.02 6.34
N ALA A 42 0.95 0.26 5.96
CA ALA A 42 0.38 0.71 4.68
C ALA A 42 1.08 0.06 3.47
N THR A 43 2.39 -0.15 3.55
CA THR A 43 3.17 -0.83 2.49
C THR A 43 2.77 -2.29 2.37
N THR A 44 2.67 -3.02 3.49
CA THR A 44 2.21 -4.42 3.51
C THR A 44 0.80 -4.55 2.92
N ASN A 45 -0.12 -3.65 3.29
CA ASN A 45 -1.49 -3.64 2.77
C ASN A 45 -1.52 -3.38 1.25
N LEU A 46 -0.68 -2.46 0.76
CA LEU A 46 -0.56 -2.20 -0.68
C LEU A 46 -0.03 -3.44 -1.43
N GLN A 47 1.01 -4.08 -0.89
CA GLN A 47 1.58 -5.30 -1.47
C GLN A 47 0.55 -6.43 -1.56
N ALA A 48 -0.21 -6.68 -0.49
CA ALA A 48 -1.26 -7.69 -0.48
C ALA A 48 -2.31 -7.43 -1.58
N LYS A 49 -2.80 -6.19 -1.70
CA LYS A 49 -3.78 -5.83 -2.73
C LYS A 49 -3.24 -5.96 -4.16
N MET A 50 -1.96 -5.66 -4.37
CA MET A 50 -1.31 -5.87 -5.67
C MET A 50 -1.21 -7.36 -6.01
N GLN A 51 -0.85 -8.20 -5.04
CA GLN A 51 -0.78 -9.65 -5.23
C GLN A 51 -2.16 -10.24 -5.55
N ASP A 52 -3.21 -9.84 -4.83
CA ASP A 52 -4.59 -10.26 -5.12
C ASP A 52 -5.03 -9.87 -6.53
N TYR A 53 -4.66 -8.66 -6.95
CA TYR A 53 -4.95 -8.17 -8.29
C TYR A 53 -4.24 -9.02 -9.35
N LEU A 54 -2.94 -9.26 -9.19
CA LEU A 54 -2.15 -10.08 -10.11
C LEU A 54 -2.70 -11.50 -10.17
N LEU A 55 -3.02 -12.11 -9.03
CA LEU A 55 -3.61 -13.45 -8.98
C LEU A 55 -4.96 -13.50 -9.71
N THR A 56 -5.81 -12.50 -9.52
CA THR A 56 -7.09 -12.39 -10.23
C THR A 56 -6.89 -12.26 -11.73
N ALA A 57 -5.95 -11.43 -12.17
CA ALA A 57 -5.62 -11.27 -13.58
C ALA A 57 -5.12 -12.60 -14.19
N LEU A 58 -4.25 -13.32 -13.50
CA LEU A 58 -3.74 -14.63 -13.93
C LEU A 58 -4.86 -15.68 -14.05
N LYS A 59 -5.78 -15.74 -13.08
CA LYS A 59 -6.95 -16.62 -13.14
C LYS A 59 -7.83 -16.32 -14.35
N ASN A 60 -8.09 -15.04 -14.61
CA ASN A 60 -8.91 -14.63 -15.76
C ASN A 60 -8.26 -14.99 -17.10
N VAL A 61 -6.93 -14.88 -17.21
CA VAL A 61 -6.20 -15.30 -18.42
C VAL A 61 -6.31 -16.82 -18.63
N LYS A 62 -6.13 -17.62 -17.57
CA LYS A 62 -6.24 -19.09 -17.68
C LYS A 62 -7.67 -19.60 -17.88
N ALA A 63 -8.67 -18.85 -17.42
CA ALA A 63 -10.08 -19.20 -17.58
C ALA A 63 -10.63 -18.88 -18.97
N LYS A 64 -9.92 -18.06 -19.77
CA LYS A 64 -10.30 -17.80 -21.17
C LYS A 64 -9.87 -19.01 -22.01
N PRO A 65 -10.79 -19.79 -22.60
CA PRO A 65 -10.39 -20.83 -23.53
C PRO A 65 -9.70 -20.15 -24.71
N ALA A 66 -8.68 -20.80 -25.27
CA ALA A 66 -8.07 -20.37 -26.53
C ALA A 66 -9.19 -20.34 -27.59
N ALA A 67 -9.72 -19.16 -27.85
CA ALA A 67 -10.60 -18.95 -28.99
C ALA A 67 -9.70 -19.04 -30.23
N GLY A 68 -9.63 -20.22 -30.83
CA GLY A 68 -9.00 -20.44 -32.13
C GLY A 68 -7.78 -21.35 -32.07
N SER A 69 -8.01 -22.64 -32.31
CA SER A 69 -7.22 -23.46 -33.22
C SER A 69 -8.19 -24.37 -33.97
#